data_AF-P0C1Z7-F1
#
_entry.id   AF-P0C1Z7-F1
#
_cell.length_a   1.000
_cell.length_b   1.000
_cell.length_c   1.000
_cell.angle_alpha   90.00
_cell.angle_beta   90.00
_cell.angle_gamma   90.00
#
_symmetry.space_group_name_H-M   'P 1'
#
loop_
_entity.id
_entity.type
_entity.pdbx_description
1 polymer ?
#
loop_
_entity_poly.entity_id
_entity_poly.type
_entity_poly.pdbx_seq_one_letter_code
_entity_poly.pdbx_strand_id
1 'polypeptide(L)' 'YSRCQLQGFNCVVRSYGLPTIPCCRGLTCRSYFPGSTYGRCQRF' A
#
# COMPACT_ATOMS: atom_id res chain seq x y z
N TYR A 1 -4.17 0.60 17.80
CA TYR A 1 -3.26 0.23 16.68
C TYR A 1 -4.05 0.18 15.39
N SER A 2 -3.83 1.13 14.48
CA SER A 2 -4.48 1.16 13.17
C SER A 2 -4.01 -0.04 12.34
N ARG A 3 -4.94 -0.94 11.99
CA ARG A 3 -4.66 -2.22 11.31
C ARG A 3 -4.43 -2.07 9.80
N CYS A 4 -4.49 -0.85 9.27
CA CYS A 4 -4.42 -0.59 7.84
C CYS A 4 -3.93 0.83 7.54
N GLN A 5 -3.39 1.03 6.33
CA GLN A 5 -2.91 2.32 5.81
C GLN A 5 -4.06 3.15 5.23
N LEU A 6 -4.09 4.44 5.53
CA LEU A 6 -5.12 5.37 5.04
C LEU A 6 -4.83 5.87 3.61
N GLN A 7 -5.77 6.58 3.01
CA GLN A 7 -5.56 7.20 1.69
C GLN A 7 -4.39 8.17 1.75
N GLY A 8 -3.50 8.11 0.75
CA GLY A 8 -2.29 8.93 0.69
C GLY A 8 -1.09 8.37 1.44
N PHE A 9 -1.25 7.31 2.24
CA PHE A 9 -0.13 6.68 2.93
C PHE A 9 0.70 5.79 2.00
N ASN A 10 1.97 5.63 2.35
CA ASN A 10 2.87 4.71 1.67
C ASN A 10 2.45 3.27 1.92
N CYS A 11 2.55 2.46 0.88
CA CYS A 11 2.35 1.02 0.92
C CYS A 11 3.44 0.32 0.13
N VAL A 12 3.65 -0.97 0.41
CA VAL A 12 4.61 -1.80 -0.32
C VAL A 12 3.82 -2.60 -1.33
N VAL A 13 4.23 -2.52 -2.60
CA VAL A 13 3.51 -3.14 -3.72
C VAL A 13 3.99 -4.56 -3.97
N ARG A 14 5.23 -4.87 -3.54
CA ARG A 14 5.81 -6.21 -3.55
C ARG A 14 6.26 -6.59 -2.14
N SER A 15 5.31 -7.03 -1.34
CA SER A 15 5.58 -7.64 -0.05
C SER A 15 5.98 -9.10 -0.28
N TYR A 16 7.26 -9.36 -0.55
CA TYR A 16 7.84 -10.70 -0.69
C TYR A 16 7.86 -11.45 0.66
N GLY A 17 6.69 -11.62 1.31
CA GLY A 17 6.57 -12.19 2.66
C GLY A 17 6.85 -11.21 3.81
N LEU A 18 7.14 -9.93 3.52
CA LEU A 18 7.32 -8.92 4.56
C LEU A 18 5.96 -8.50 5.16
N PRO A 19 5.83 -8.46 6.50
CA PRO A 19 4.60 -8.04 7.18
C PRO A 19 4.42 -6.53 6.97
N THR A 20 3.78 -6.16 5.86
CA THR A 20 3.45 -4.77 5.58
C THR A 20 1.97 -4.55 5.84
N ILE A 21 1.66 -3.45 6.52
CA ILE A 21 0.29 -3.07 6.82
C ILE A 21 -0.43 -2.79 5.48
N PRO A 22 -1.49 -3.53 5.13
CA PRO A 22 -2.22 -3.31 3.89
C PRO A 22 -3.01 -1.99 3.93
N CYS A 23 -3.40 -1.47 2.78
CA CYS A 23 -4.33 -0.34 2.74
C CYS A 23 -5.68 -0.71 3.37
N CYS A 24 -6.37 0.26 3.96
CA CYS A 24 -7.69 0.04 4.52
C CYS A 24 -8.68 -0.42 3.44
N ARG A 25 -9.72 -1.14 3.85
CA ARG A 25 -10.74 -1.64 2.93
C ARG A 25 -11.29 -0.49 2.05
N GLY A 26 -11.28 -0.70 0.74
CA GLY A 26 -11.66 0.33 -0.25
C GLY A 26 -10.48 1.12 -0.82
N LEU A 27 -9.26 0.86 -0.37
CA LEU A 27 -8.03 1.45 -0.92
C LEU A 27 -7.18 0.35 -1.57
N THR A 28 -6.54 0.71 -2.68
CA THR A 28 -5.58 -0.10 -3.41
C THR A 28 -4.19 0.51 -3.33
N CYS A 29 -3.16 -0.31 -3.18
CA CYS A 29 -1.77 0.12 -3.24
C CYS A 29 -1.34 0.25 -4.70
N ARG A 30 -1.14 1.48 -5.19
CA ARG A 30 -0.62 1.75 -6.53
C ARG A 30 0.87 2.04 -6.45
N SER A 31 1.70 1.30 -7.20
CA SER A 31 3.13 1.63 -7.34
C SER A 31 3.31 3.06 -7.81
N TYR A 32 4.33 3.74 -7.29
CA TYR A 32 4.71 5.07 -7.78
C TYR A 32 5.12 5.04 -9.27
N PHE A 33 5.80 3.98 -9.68
CA PHE A 33 6.21 3.72 -11.06
C PHE A 33 6.33 2.20 -11.30
N PRO A 34 6.22 1.72 -12.55
CA PRO A 34 6.43 0.31 -12.86
C PRO A 34 7.84 -0.13 -12.44
N GLY A 35 7.92 -1.19 -11.63
CA GLY A 35 9.18 -1.68 -11.04
C GLY A 35 9.50 -1.15 -9.64
N SER A 36 8.71 -0.20 -9.12
CA SER A 36 8.88 0.31 -7.76
C SER A 36 8.39 -0.68 -6.71
N THR A 37 9.18 -0.88 -5.65
CA THR A 37 8.80 -1.69 -4.48
C THR A 37 7.76 -0.98 -3.61
N TYR A 38 7.70 0.35 -3.70
CA TYR A 38 6.81 1.21 -2.93
C TYR A 38 5.72 1.84 -3.80
N GLY A 39 4.62 2.16 -3.15
CA GLY A 39 3.45 2.77 -3.74
C GLY A 39 2.68 3.61 -2.74
N ARG A 40 1.51 4.07 -3.16
CA ARG A 40 0.59 4.85 -2.34
C ARG A 40 -0.78 4.19 -2.28
N CYS A 41 -1.39 4.19 -1.10
CA CYS A 41 -2.78 3.79 -0.93
C CYS A 41 -3.70 4.84 -1.56
N GLN A 42 -4.45 4.43 -2.57
CA GLN A 42 -5.40 5.27 -3.29
C GLN A 42 -6.74 4.56 -3.39
N ARG A 43 -7.83 5.33 -3.35
CA ARG A 43 -9.17 4.77 -3.56
C ARG A 43 -9.31 4.53 -5.06
N PHE A 44 -9.81 3.35 -5.43
CA PHE A 44 -10.12 3.03 -6.82
C PHE A 44 -11.24 3.95 -7.31
#